data_AF-A0A6V8CK92-F1
#
_entry.id   AF-A0A6V8CK92-F1
#
_cell.length_a   1.000
_cell.length_b   1.000
_cell.length_c   1.000
_cell.angle_alpha   90.00
_cell.angle_beta   90.00
_cell.angle_gamma   90.00
#
_symmetry.space_group_name_H-M   'P 1'
#
loop_
_entity.id
_entity.type
_entity.pdbx_description
1 polymer ?
#
loop_
_entity_poly.entity_id
_entity_poly.type
_entity_poly.pdbx_seq_one_letter_code
_entity_poly.pdbx_strand_id
1 'polypeptide(L)'
;MGGLLMGEKFEWGDHRLEPMHLAGWGLYQNLQDAEVYCSQIADAHYENFLIANKFTPPNIRQHIQNIYAFCRYGDDLGDEAPFDSQGRLKLLEA
;
A
#
# COMPACT_ATOMS: atom_id res chain seq x y z
N MET A 1 -3.49 24.24 -13.22
CA MET A 1 -2.07 23.84 -13.25
C MET A 1 -1.60 23.64 -11.81
N GLY A 2 -2.13 22.61 -11.14
CA GLY A 2 -1.77 22.27 -9.76
C GLY A 2 -0.65 21.24 -9.83
N GLY A 3 0.51 21.57 -9.26
CA GLY A 3 1.69 20.71 -9.27
C GLY A 3 1.38 19.35 -8.67
N LEU A 4 1.76 18.31 -9.40
CA LEU A 4 1.78 16.93 -8.95
C LEU A 4 2.75 16.86 -7.76
N LEU A 5 2.25 16.62 -6.54
CA LEU A 5 3.12 16.36 -5.40
C LEU A 5 3.96 15.13 -5.74
N MET A 6 5.27 15.32 -5.70
CA MET A 6 6.30 14.37 -6.12
C MET A 6 6.49 13.27 -5.07
N GLY A 7 6.42 12.02 -5.51
CA GLY A 7 6.96 10.79 -4.91
C GLY A 7 7.46 10.84 -3.46
N GLU A 8 6.54 10.69 -2.52
CA GLU A 8 6.86 10.35 -1.13
C GLU A 8 6.49 8.89 -0.87
N LYS A 9 7.30 8.20 -0.07
CA LYS A 9 7.00 6.86 0.46
C LYS A 9 5.63 6.89 1.13
N PHE A 10 4.82 5.83 0.92
CA PHE A 10 3.53 5.77 1.57
C PHE A 10 3.70 5.56 3.07
N GLU A 11 3.17 6.47 3.89
CA GLU A 11 3.18 6.37 5.34
C GLU A 11 2.05 5.44 5.80
N TRP A 12 2.40 4.19 6.15
CA TRP A 12 1.43 3.16 6.55
C TRP A 12 0.75 3.46 7.89
N GLY A 13 1.49 4.05 8.84
CA GLY A 13 1.11 4.21 10.24
C GLY A 13 1.75 3.15 11.15
N ASP A 14 1.27 3.07 12.39
CA ASP A 14 1.91 2.24 13.43
C ASP A 14 1.47 0.78 13.36
N HIS A 15 2.42 -0.12 13.09
CA HIS A 15 2.23 -1.57 13.29
C HIS A 15 2.55 -1.95 14.74
N ARG A 16 1.88 -2.97 15.29
CA ARG A 16 2.15 -3.52 16.63
C ARG A 16 2.18 -5.04 16.60
N LEU A 17 3.06 -5.64 17.39
CA LEU A 17 3.17 -7.10 17.54
C LEU A 17 2.23 -7.66 18.62
N GLU A 18 2.01 -6.90 19.71
CA GLU A 18 1.26 -7.37 20.88
C GLU A 18 0.40 -6.24 21.49
N PRO A 19 -0.94 -6.28 21.33
CA PRO A 19 -1.67 -7.16 20.42
C PRO A 19 -1.32 -6.87 18.96
N MET A 20 -1.41 -7.89 18.11
CA MET A 20 -1.14 -7.78 16.68
C MET A 20 -2.03 -6.70 16.04
N HIS A 21 -1.41 -5.75 15.34
CA HIS A 21 -2.09 -4.71 14.61
C HIS A 21 -1.30 -4.29 13.38
N LEU A 22 -1.96 -4.39 12.23
CA LEU A 22 -1.46 -3.90 10.96
C LEU A 22 -2.05 -2.52 10.69
N ALA A 23 -1.21 -1.53 10.42
CA ALA A 23 -1.67 -0.18 10.10
C ALA A 23 -2.55 -0.23 8.82
N GLY A 24 -3.67 0.50 8.82
CA GLY A 24 -4.67 0.40 7.75
C GLY A 24 -5.73 -0.70 7.93
N TRP A 25 -5.50 -1.68 8.82
CA TRP A 25 -6.47 -2.75 9.05
C TRP A 25 -7.76 -2.25 9.68
N GLY A 26 -8.90 -2.57 9.07
CA GLY A 26 -10.24 -2.24 9.58
C GLY A 26 -10.64 -0.77 9.44
N LEU A 27 -9.83 0.09 8.81
CA LEU A 27 -10.14 1.52 8.64
C LEU A 27 -11.29 1.78 7.65
N TYR A 28 -11.44 0.94 6.63
CA TYR A 28 -12.42 1.11 5.56
C TYR A 28 -13.45 -0.01 5.59
N GLN A 29 -14.73 0.35 5.63
CA GLN A 29 -15.86 -0.59 5.83
C GLN A 29 -16.66 -0.84 4.54
N ASN A 30 -16.31 -0.19 3.43
CA ASN A 30 -16.94 -0.38 2.14
C ASN A 30 -15.88 -0.47 1.02
N LEU A 31 -16.29 -1.06 -0.10
CA LEU A 31 -15.41 -1.31 -1.25
C LEU A 31 -14.84 -0.02 -1.85
N GLN A 32 -15.65 1.03 -1.96
CA GLN A 32 -15.25 2.26 -2.63
C GLN A 32 -14.10 2.95 -1.89
N ASP A 33 -14.17 3.02 -0.56
CA ASP A 33 -13.12 3.64 0.26
C ASP A 33 -11.85 2.79 0.27
N ALA A 34 -11.99 1.46 0.29
CA ALA A 34 -10.85 0.55 0.18
C ALA A 34 -10.13 0.68 -1.17
N GLU A 35 -10.87 0.82 -2.27
CA GLU A 35 -10.31 1.05 -3.61
C GLU A 35 -9.59 2.39 -3.72
N VAL A 36 -10.14 3.45 -3.11
CA VAL A 36 -9.47 4.76 -3.05
C VAL A 36 -8.15 4.65 -2.29
N TYR A 37 -8.13 3.93 -1.17
CA TYR A 37 -6.91 3.70 -0.39
C TYR A 37 -5.84 2.93 -1.20
N CYS A 38 -6.22 1.86 -1.90
CA CYS A 38 -5.30 1.14 -2.78
C CYS A 38 -4.74 2.04 -3.90
N SER A 39 -5.57 2.91 -4.48
CA SER A 39 -5.15 3.86 -5.50
C SER A 39 -4.14 4.88 -4.96
N GLN A 40 -4.33 5.38 -3.73
CA GLN A 40 -3.37 6.28 -3.07
C GLN A 40 -2.01 5.62 -2.86
N ILE A 41 -1.97 4.36 -2.43
CA ILE A 41 -0.74 3.58 -2.26
C ILE A 41 -0.01 3.41 -3.60
N ALA A 42 -0.75 3.07 -4.65
CA ALA A 42 -0.20 2.84 -5.98
C ALA A 42 0.35 4.12 -6.63
N ASP A 43 -0.28 5.27 -6.36
CA ASP A 43 0.11 6.57 -6.89
C ASP A 43 1.28 7.20 -6.11
N ALA A 44 1.48 6.85 -4.83
CA ALA A 44 2.58 7.35 -3.99
C ALA A 44 3.96 6.84 -4.44
N HIS A 45 4.03 5.61 -4.96
CA HIS A 45 5.30 4.96 -5.31
C HIS A 45 5.70 5.22 -6.77
N TYR A 46 6.71 6.06 -6.96
CA TYR A 46 7.14 6.58 -8.27
C TYR A 46 7.74 5.52 -9.22
N GLU A 47 8.10 4.33 -8.74
CA GLU A 47 8.66 3.26 -9.58
C GLU A 47 7.61 2.53 -10.44
N ASN A 48 6.32 2.82 -10.25
CA ASN A 48 5.20 2.12 -10.89
C ASN A 48 4.91 2.56 -12.33
N PHE A 49 5.97 2.63 -13.13
CA PHE A 49 5.96 2.95 -14.57
C PHE A 49 5.03 2.02 -15.38
N LEU A 50 4.56 0.90 -14.81
CA LEU A 50 3.65 -0.08 -15.44
C LEU A 50 2.19 0.02 -15.00
N ILE A 51 1.89 0.45 -13.77
CA ILE A 51 0.52 0.41 -13.21
C ILE A 51 -0.25 1.67 -13.62
N ALA A 52 0.44 2.81 -13.64
CA ALA A 52 -0.15 4.11 -13.92
C ALA A 52 0.18 4.65 -15.33
N ASN A 53 0.76 3.85 -16.24
CA ASN A 53 1.03 4.35 -17.59
C ASN A 53 -0.23 4.40 -18.47
N LYS A 54 -0.10 5.09 -19.61
CA LYS A 54 -1.20 5.31 -20.58
C LYS A 54 -1.66 4.05 -21.31
N PHE A 55 -0.99 2.90 -21.12
CA PHE A 55 -1.30 1.66 -21.83
C PHE A 55 -2.26 0.74 -21.06
N THR A 56 -2.43 0.94 -19.75
CA THR A 56 -3.43 0.20 -18.96
C THR A 56 -4.84 0.72 -19.25
N PRO A 57 -5.78 -0.13 -19.73
CA PRO A 57 -7.17 0.27 -19.96
C PRO A 57 -7.83 0.83 -18.69
N PRO A 58 -8.65 1.89 -18.79
CA PRO A 58 -9.24 2.55 -17.62
C PRO A 58 -10.03 1.61 -16.70
N ASN A 59 -10.73 0.64 -17.29
CA ASN A 59 -11.55 -0.33 -16.57
C ASN A 59 -10.75 -1.41 -15.81
N ILE A 60 -9.44 -1.53 -16.06
CA ILE A 60 -8.56 -2.53 -15.40
C ILE A 60 -7.67 -1.86 -14.35
N ARG A 61 -7.48 -0.53 -14.42
CA ARG A 61 -6.54 0.22 -13.58
C ARG A 61 -6.76 -0.03 -12.08
N GLN A 62 -8.01 0.05 -11.62
CA GLN A 62 -8.35 -0.17 -10.21
C GLN A 62 -7.94 -1.56 -9.72
N HIS A 63 -8.17 -2.60 -10.53
CA HIS A 63 -7.80 -3.96 -10.17
C HIS A 63 -6.28 -4.12 -10.03
N ILE A 64 -5.51 -3.48 -10.91
CA ILE A 64 -4.05 -3.50 -10.82
C ILE A 64 -3.57 -2.69 -9.61
N GLN A 65 -4.17 -1.53 -9.32
CA GLN A 65 -3.85 -0.74 -8.13
C GLN A 65 -4.11 -1.52 -6.84
N ASN A 66 -5.20 -2.30 -6.76
CA ASN A 66 -5.49 -3.16 -5.63
C ASN A 66 -4.42 -4.24 -5.43
N ILE A 67 -4.00 -4.92 -6.51
CA ILE A 67 -2.94 -5.94 -6.45
C ILE A 67 -1.61 -5.30 -6.04
N TYR A 68 -1.28 -4.16 -6.62
CA TYR A 68 -0.05 -3.47 -6.30
C TYR A 68 0.00 -3.04 -4.83
N ALA A 69 -1.07 -2.45 -4.32
CA ALA A 69 -1.15 -2.01 -2.94
C ALA A 69 -0.93 -3.19 -1.97
N PHE A 70 -1.49 -4.37 -2.28
CA PHE A 70 -1.25 -5.59 -1.50
C PHE A 70 0.23 -6.01 -1.51
N CYS A 71 0.86 -6.11 -2.69
CA CYS A 71 2.26 -6.49 -2.80
C CYS A 71 3.18 -5.50 -2.07
N ARG A 72 2.95 -4.19 -2.29
CA ARG A 72 3.77 -3.14 -1.70
C ARG A 72 3.67 -3.11 -0.18
N TYR A 73 2.49 -3.39 0.37
CA TYR A 73 2.29 -3.54 1.81
C TYR A 73 3.19 -4.65 2.39
N GLY A 74 3.20 -5.81 1.73
CA GLY A 74 4.03 -6.95 2.15
C GLY A 74 5.53 -6.67 2.05
N ASP A 75 5.97 -6.03 0.98
CA ASP A 75 7.37 -5.64 0.80
C ASP A 75 7.82 -4.67 1.90
N ASP A 76 7.06 -3.60 2.15
CA ASP A 76 7.41 -2.60 3.16
C ASP A 76 7.35 -3.18 4.57
N LEU A 77 6.43 -4.11 4.84
CA LEU A 77 6.42 -4.88 6.10
C LEU A 77 7.71 -5.70 6.29
N GLY A 78 8.19 -6.37 5.24
CA GLY A 78 9.38 -7.21 5.29
C GLY A 78 10.69 -6.43 5.34
N ASP A 79 10.77 -5.33 4.62
CA ASP A 79 12.01 -4.58 4.41
C ASP A 79 12.16 -3.41 5.39
N GLU A 80 11.07 -2.74 5.73
CA GLU A 80 11.12 -1.39 6.32
C GLU A 80 10.39 -1.25 7.67
N ALA A 81 9.54 -2.21 8.05
CA ALA A 81 8.87 -2.15 9.35
C ALA A 81 9.88 -2.06 10.51
N PRO A 82 9.59 -1.28 11.58
CA PRO A 82 10.53 -0.93 12.64
C PRO A 82 10.69 -2.06 13.68
N PHE A 83 10.84 -3.30 13.21
CA PHE A 83 11.06 -4.49 14.02
C PHE A 83 12.25 -5.28 13.48
N ASP A 84 12.80 -6.17 14.31
CA ASP A 84 13.81 -7.13 13.87
C ASP A 84 13.19 -8.17 12.91
N SER A 85 14.03 -9.02 12.32
CA SER A 85 13.58 -10.02 11.34
C SER A 85 12.48 -10.95 11.88
N GLN A 86 12.49 -11.26 13.18
CA GLN A 86 11.45 -12.09 13.80
C GLN A 86 10.14 -11.33 13.96
N GLY A 87 10.19 -10.06 14.39
CA GLY A 87 9.02 -9.21 14.47
C GLY A 87 8.38 -8.97 13.11
N ARG A 88 9.18 -8.72 12.07
CA ARG A 88 8.67 -8.58 10.69
C ARG A 88 8.01 -9.86 10.19
N LEU A 89 8.61 -11.02 10.46
CA LEU A 89 8.00 -12.31 10.14
C LEU A 89 6.64 -12.47 10.84
N LYS A 90 6.54 -12.12 12.13
CA LYS A 90 5.27 -12.14 12.86
C LYS A 90 4.22 -11.20 12.23
N LEU A 91 4.61 -10.04 11.72
CA LEU A 91 3.68 -9.14 11.02
C LEU A 91 3.18 -9.73 9.69
N LEU A 92 4.03 -10.46 8.97
CA LEU A 92 3.67 -11.13 7.71
C LEU A 92 2.80 -12.37 7.93
N GLU A 93 2.86 -12.98 9.10
CA GLU A 93 2.04 -14.14 9.51
C GLU A 93 0.69 -13.76 10.16
N ALA A 94 0.42 -12.47 10.30
CA ALA A 94 -0.76 -11.93 11.00
C ALA A 94 -2.10 -12.20 10.31
#